data_AF-A0A2K3L122-F1
#
_entry.id   AF-A0A2K3L122-F1
#
_cell.length_a   1.000
_cell.length_b   1.000
_cell.length_c   1.000
_cell.angle_alpha   90.00
_cell.angle_beta   90.00
_cell.angle_gamma   90.00
#
_symmetry.space_group_name_H-M   'P 1'
#
loop_
_entity.id
_entity.type
_entity.pdbx_description
1 polymer ?
#
loop_
_entity_poly.entity_id
_entity_poly.type
_entity_poly.pdbx_seq_one_letter_code
_entity_poly.pdbx_strand_id
1 'polypeptide(L)'
;MLPFISSLFPLEQSKELKRYLEYIYTFSAQFDIFPVTDLCEAIDGAAFGSDILSRIYGGVVAFHGNSTCTVNSDKYTVTDQDAYFGWRWQTCSEMVMPIGSDNSSMFEPQPFNFTSFAAQCKRDFGVLPRRHWITTYYGGQHIELVLKRFSSNIIFSNGLRDPWSRGGVLNNISDTLVALTTANGTHCMDLESANENDPEWLVYQRKKEVDIIHGWIRQYYADLDDALNGPKSDIAGLW
;
A
#
# COMPACT_ATOMS: atom_id res chain seq x y z
N MET A 1 14.90 -32.47 -4.17
CA MET A 1 14.59 -31.59 -5.32
C MET A 1 13.15 -31.88 -5.71
N LEU A 2 12.22 -30.94 -5.50
CA LEU A 2 10.80 -31.14 -5.82
C LEU A 2 10.66 -31.11 -7.35
N PRO A 3 10.30 -32.22 -8.02
CA PRO A 3 10.40 -32.34 -9.48
C PRO A 3 9.38 -31.50 -10.26
N PHE A 4 8.56 -30.68 -9.59
CA PHE A 4 7.45 -29.93 -10.19
C PHE A 4 7.61 -28.42 -10.12
N ILE A 5 8.57 -27.89 -9.34
CA ILE A 5 8.80 -26.45 -9.25
C ILE A 5 10.00 -26.12 -10.14
N SER A 6 9.71 -25.69 -11.37
CA SER A 6 10.76 -25.23 -12.29
C SER A 6 11.12 -23.79 -11.98
N SER A 7 12.31 -23.61 -11.40
CA SER A 7 12.89 -22.31 -11.07
C SER A 7 14.06 -21.97 -12.00
N LEU A 8 14.27 -20.68 -12.31
CA LEU A 8 15.40 -20.22 -13.14
C LEU A 8 16.76 -20.51 -12.49
N PHE A 9 16.78 -20.60 -11.16
CA PHE A 9 17.89 -21.04 -10.32
C PHE A 9 17.39 -22.09 -9.33
N PRO A 10 18.18 -23.12 -8.96
CA PRO A 10 17.74 -24.10 -7.98
C PRO A 10 17.36 -23.42 -6.67
N LEU A 11 16.18 -23.73 -6.13
CA LEU A 11 15.85 -23.31 -4.76
C LEU A 11 16.79 -24.02 -3.79
N GLU A 12 17.63 -23.26 -3.10
CA GLU A 12 18.60 -23.81 -2.15
C GLU A 12 17.95 -24.06 -0.78
N GLN A 13 16.94 -23.25 -0.43
CA GLN A 13 16.26 -23.31 0.87
C GLN A 13 14.74 -23.18 0.72
N SER A 14 13.98 -23.89 1.56
CA SER A 14 12.51 -23.79 1.59
C SER A 14 12.00 -22.37 1.89
N LYS A 15 12.83 -21.54 2.53
CA LYS A 15 12.54 -20.13 2.81
C LYS A 15 12.39 -19.28 1.55
N GLU A 16 13.08 -19.61 0.47
CA GLU A 16 13.01 -18.90 -0.80
C GLU A 16 11.64 -19.07 -1.44
N LEU A 17 11.16 -20.32 -1.48
CA LEU A 17 9.82 -20.62 -1.96
C LEU A 17 8.75 -19.92 -1.13
N LYS A 18 8.86 -19.94 0.20
CA LYS A 18 7.90 -19.28 1.11
C LYS A 18 7.81 -17.77 0.85
N ARG A 19 8.95 -17.08 0.79
CA ARG A 19 9.02 -15.63 0.48
C ARG A 19 8.43 -15.30 -0.87
N TYR A 20 8.66 -16.16 -1.84
CA TYR A 20 8.15 -15.98 -3.18
C TYR A 20 6.62 -16.16 -3.24
N LEU A 21 6.07 -17.16 -2.56
CA LEU A 21 4.62 -17.33 -2.44
C LEU A 21 3.97 -16.18 -1.64
N GLU A 22 4.60 -15.73 -0.56
CA GLU A 22 4.18 -14.54 0.20
C GLU A 22 4.06 -13.32 -0.73
N TYR A 23 5.04 -13.10 -1.60
CA TYR A 23 5.00 -12.02 -2.59
C TYR A 23 3.81 -12.15 -3.54
N ILE A 24 3.62 -13.31 -4.20
CA ILE A 24 2.52 -13.51 -5.15
C ILE A 24 1.18 -13.20 -4.48
N TYR A 25 0.97 -13.76 -3.29
CA TYR A 25 -0.31 -13.66 -2.59
C TYR A 25 -0.59 -12.24 -2.09
N THR A 26 0.41 -11.59 -1.51
CA THR A 26 0.27 -10.21 -1.02
C THR A 26 0.15 -9.20 -2.16
N PHE A 27 0.89 -9.39 -3.26
CA PHE A 27 0.78 -8.54 -4.44
C PHE A 27 -0.60 -8.64 -5.10
N SER A 28 -1.11 -9.86 -5.27
CA SER A 28 -2.46 -10.09 -5.81
C SER A 28 -3.52 -9.47 -4.90
N ALA A 29 -3.41 -9.65 -3.58
CA ALA A 29 -4.35 -9.05 -2.62
C ALA A 29 -4.29 -7.52 -2.60
N GLN A 30 -3.11 -6.91 -2.78
CA GLN A 30 -2.92 -5.47 -2.72
C GLN A 30 -3.43 -4.76 -3.98
N PHE A 31 -3.00 -5.24 -5.16
CA PHE A 31 -3.23 -4.54 -6.42
C PHE A 31 -4.35 -5.15 -7.26
N ASP A 32 -4.65 -6.43 -7.10
CA ASP A 32 -5.60 -7.21 -7.93
C ASP A 32 -5.28 -7.17 -9.43
N ILE A 33 -4.04 -6.80 -9.82
CA ILE A 33 -3.55 -6.87 -11.21
C ILE A 33 -3.69 -8.29 -11.76
N PHE A 34 -3.38 -9.28 -10.92
CA PHE A 34 -3.83 -10.64 -11.11
C PHE A 34 -4.92 -10.91 -10.06
N PRO A 35 -6.18 -11.16 -10.46
CA PRO A 35 -7.26 -11.30 -9.52
C PRO A 35 -7.02 -12.41 -8.50
N VAL A 36 -7.29 -12.13 -7.23
CA VAL A 36 -7.20 -13.15 -6.16
C VAL A 36 -8.11 -14.36 -6.47
N THR A 37 -9.26 -14.11 -7.13
CA THR A 37 -10.18 -15.17 -7.55
C THR A 37 -9.51 -16.16 -8.50
N ASP A 38 -8.81 -15.67 -9.52
CA ASP A 38 -8.18 -16.49 -10.55
C ASP A 38 -7.04 -17.32 -9.94
N LEU A 39 -6.33 -16.73 -8.97
CA LEU A 39 -5.31 -17.44 -8.20
C LEU A 39 -5.90 -18.58 -7.38
N CYS A 40 -6.99 -18.32 -6.66
CA CYS A 40 -7.68 -19.34 -5.86
C CYS A 40 -8.24 -20.46 -6.75
N GLU A 41 -8.89 -20.11 -7.86
CA GLU A 41 -9.42 -21.08 -8.83
C GLU A 41 -8.33 -21.97 -9.41
N ALA A 42 -7.16 -21.42 -9.72
CA ALA A 42 -6.02 -22.19 -10.21
C ALA A 42 -5.47 -23.18 -9.17
N ILE A 43 -5.44 -22.78 -7.89
CA ILE A 43 -5.02 -23.64 -6.78
C ILE A 43 -6.04 -24.76 -6.55
N ASP A 44 -7.33 -24.42 -6.55
CA ASP A 44 -8.42 -25.37 -6.26
C ASP A 44 -8.72 -26.31 -7.44
N GLY A 45 -8.50 -25.85 -8.67
CA GLY A 45 -8.72 -26.62 -9.89
C GLY A 45 -7.79 -27.83 -10.07
N ALA A 46 -6.66 -27.88 -9.34
CA ALA A 46 -5.77 -29.04 -9.26
C ALA A 46 -5.27 -29.58 -10.63
N ALA A 47 -5.08 -28.70 -11.62
CA ALA A 47 -4.73 -29.06 -13.00
C ALA A 47 -3.42 -29.87 -13.13
N PHE A 48 -2.50 -29.68 -12.18
CA PHE A 48 -1.18 -30.35 -12.16
C PHE A 48 -1.09 -31.50 -11.15
N GLY A 49 -2.18 -31.79 -10.43
CA GLY A 49 -2.22 -32.80 -9.38
C GLY A 49 -3.02 -32.33 -8.15
N SER A 50 -3.50 -33.28 -7.37
CA SER A 50 -4.36 -33.03 -6.21
C SER A 50 -3.59 -32.79 -4.91
N ASP A 51 -2.29 -33.09 -4.85
CA ASP A 51 -1.46 -32.81 -3.68
C ASP A 51 -1.20 -31.30 -3.52
N ILE A 52 -0.85 -30.91 -2.29
CA ILE A 52 -0.72 -29.50 -1.90
C ILE A 52 0.31 -28.76 -2.78
N LEU A 53 1.43 -29.39 -3.11
CA LEU A 53 2.49 -28.73 -3.89
C LEU A 53 2.08 -28.57 -5.35
N SER A 54 1.41 -29.57 -5.93
CA SER A 54 0.86 -29.47 -7.28
C SER A 54 -0.23 -28.39 -7.41
N ARG A 55 -1.07 -28.24 -6.38
CA ARG A 55 -2.07 -27.15 -6.32
C ARG A 55 -1.42 -25.77 -6.23
N ILE A 56 -0.45 -25.60 -5.32
CA ILE A 56 0.32 -24.34 -5.21
C ILE A 56 1.02 -24.03 -6.54
N TYR A 57 1.59 -25.04 -7.20
CA TYR A 57 2.22 -24.88 -8.50
C TYR A 57 1.21 -24.39 -9.57
N GLY A 58 -0.03 -24.90 -9.55
CA GLY A 58 -1.12 -24.39 -10.39
C GLY A 58 -1.35 -22.89 -10.22
N GLY A 59 -1.38 -22.39 -8.98
CA GLY A 59 -1.48 -20.96 -8.69
C GLY A 59 -0.28 -20.15 -9.21
N VAL A 60 0.94 -20.65 -9.01
CA VAL A 60 2.17 -20.01 -9.52
C VAL A 60 2.17 -19.92 -11.04
N VAL A 61 1.74 -20.99 -11.72
CA VAL A 61 1.62 -21.02 -13.19
C VAL A 61 0.55 -20.03 -13.66
N ALA A 62 -0.59 -19.93 -12.97
CA ALA A 62 -1.64 -18.98 -13.33
C ALA A 62 -1.15 -17.53 -13.21
N PHE A 63 -0.44 -17.20 -12.13
CA PHE A 63 0.08 -15.85 -11.90
C PHE A 63 1.16 -15.42 -12.91
N HIS A 64 2.07 -16.32 -13.30
CA HIS A 64 3.17 -15.99 -14.23
C HIS A 64 2.92 -16.33 -15.69
N GLY A 65 1.86 -17.08 -15.99
CA GLY A 65 1.66 -17.73 -17.26
C GLY A 65 2.49 -19.01 -17.42
N ASN A 66 2.15 -19.79 -18.44
CA ASN A 66 2.77 -21.08 -18.74
C ASN A 66 4.18 -20.91 -19.34
N SER A 67 5.15 -20.63 -18.47
CA SER A 67 6.58 -20.56 -18.83
C SER A 67 7.34 -21.71 -18.16
N THR A 68 8.41 -22.16 -18.80
CA THR A 68 9.25 -23.25 -18.28
C THR A 68 10.02 -22.88 -17.02
N CYS A 69 10.02 -21.62 -16.58
CA CYS A 69 10.70 -21.15 -15.38
C CYS A 69 9.81 -20.15 -14.63
N THR A 70 8.85 -20.67 -13.86
CA THR A 70 7.85 -19.83 -13.19
C THR A 70 8.40 -19.20 -11.92
N VAL A 71 9.28 -19.89 -11.19
CA VAL A 71 9.87 -19.37 -9.94
C VAL A 71 11.22 -18.75 -10.24
N ASN A 72 11.28 -17.42 -10.27
CA ASN A 72 12.55 -16.70 -10.34
C ASN A 72 12.74 -15.90 -9.05
N SER A 73 13.45 -16.49 -8.09
CA SER A 73 13.86 -15.83 -6.84
C SER A 73 14.80 -14.64 -7.09
N ASP A 74 15.43 -14.54 -8.26
CA ASP A 74 16.31 -13.41 -8.61
C ASP A 74 15.62 -12.34 -9.45
N LYS A 75 14.33 -12.51 -9.76
CA LYS A 75 13.49 -11.44 -10.35
C LYS A 75 13.18 -10.33 -9.35
N TYR A 76 13.72 -10.38 -8.13
CA TYR A 76 13.95 -9.21 -7.28
C TYR A 76 15.12 -8.35 -7.80
N THR A 77 15.37 -8.30 -9.11
CA THR A 77 16.02 -7.14 -9.69
C THR A 77 15.07 -5.98 -9.45
N VAL A 78 15.22 -5.33 -8.30
CA VAL A 78 14.70 -4.00 -8.08
C VAL A 78 15.17 -3.21 -9.29
N THR A 79 14.23 -2.86 -10.16
CA THR A 79 14.51 -2.15 -11.41
C THR A 79 15.18 -0.79 -11.12
N ASP A 80 14.97 -0.30 -9.89
CA ASP A 80 15.60 0.88 -9.31
C ASP A 80 16.18 0.56 -7.92
N GLN A 81 17.42 0.05 -7.90
CA GLN A 81 18.12 -0.29 -6.65
C GLN A 81 18.19 0.89 -5.67
N ASP A 82 18.32 2.12 -6.19
CA ASP A 82 18.40 3.33 -5.37
C ASP A 82 17.09 3.58 -4.64
N ALA A 83 15.95 3.46 -5.32
CA ALA A 83 14.63 3.57 -4.69
C ALA A 83 14.44 2.52 -3.59
N TYR A 84 14.87 1.27 -3.81
CA TYR A 84 14.80 0.23 -2.78
C TYR A 84 15.66 0.55 -1.56
N PHE A 85 16.92 0.94 -1.76
CA PHE A 85 17.79 1.31 -0.63
C PHE A 85 17.29 2.57 0.08
N GLY A 86 16.75 3.54 -0.66
CA GLY A 86 16.09 4.72 -0.10
C GLY A 86 14.92 4.36 0.81
N TRP A 87 14.01 3.50 0.33
CA TRP A 87 12.88 3.01 1.14
C TRP A 87 13.32 2.21 2.36
N ARG A 88 14.32 1.32 2.18
CA ARG A 88 14.93 0.57 3.28
C ARG A 88 15.55 1.50 4.33
N TRP A 89 16.18 2.58 3.91
CA TRP A 89 16.72 3.59 4.81
C TRP A 89 15.60 4.34 5.56
N GLN A 90 14.53 4.76 4.87
CA GLN A 90 13.38 5.46 5.49
C GLN A 90 12.70 4.61 6.57
N THR A 91 12.46 3.33 6.29
CA THR A 91 11.89 2.40 7.26
C THR A 91 12.83 2.09 8.42
N CYS A 92 14.14 2.07 8.17
CA CYS A 92 15.17 1.94 9.20
C CYS A 92 15.41 3.19 10.04
N SER A 93 14.89 4.36 9.64
CA SER A 93 15.09 5.63 10.34
C SER A 93 13.83 6.10 11.05
N GLU A 94 12.77 6.43 10.31
CA GLU A 94 11.58 7.10 10.84
C GLU A 94 10.30 6.28 10.61
N MET A 95 10.15 5.65 9.45
CA MET A 95 8.93 4.94 9.04
C MET A 95 8.91 3.51 9.58
N VAL A 96 8.99 3.36 10.90
CA VAL A 96 8.97 2.05 11.57
C VAL A 96 7.56 1.50 11.57
N MET A 97 7.26 0.61 10.63
CA MET A 97 5.96 -0.05 10.50
C MET A 97 6.04 -1.48 11.06
N PRO A 98 5.35 -1.78 12.18
CA PRO A 98 5.40 -3.09 12.83
C PRO A 98 4.51 -4.10 12.10
N ILE A 99 4.96 -4.58 10.93
CA ILE A 99 4.26 -5.57 10.11
C ILE A 99 4.82 -6.96 10.43
N GLY A 100 3.92 -7.92 10.62
CA GLY A 100 4.25 -9.33 10.84
C GLY A 100 3.03 -10.22 10.63
N SER A 101 3.28 -11.52 10.58
CA SER A 101 2.24 -12.56 10.48
C SER A 101 2.11 -13.31 11.81
N ASP A 102 0.91 -13.80 12.08
CA ASP A 102 0.62 -14.68 13.20
C ASP A 102 -0.27 -15.85 12.75
N ASN A 103 -0.71 -16.67 13.72
CA ASN A 103 -1.56 -17.84 13.48
C ASN A 103 -2.95 -17.52 12.90
N SER A 104 -3.36 -16.25 12.84
CA SER A 104 -4.61 -15.82 12.21
C SER A 104 -4.45 -15.57 10.70
N SER A 105 -3.21 -15.45 10.22
CA SER A 105 -2.91 -15.34 8.80
C SER A 105 -2.71 -16.72 8.17
N MET A 106 -2.75 -16.78 6.84
CA MET A 106 -2.38 -18.00 6.10
C MET A 106 -0.86 -18.20 5.96
N PHE A 107 -0.05 -17.27 6.49
CA PHE A 107 1.40 -17.31 6.43
C PHE A 107 1.99 -17.90 7.71
N GLU A 108 3.23 -18.39 7.64
CA GLU A 108 3.93 -18.83 8.84
C GLU A 108 4.09 -17.67 9.83
N PRO A 109 3.90 -17.89 11.14
CA PRO A 109 4.03 -16.84 12.14
C PRO A 109 5.44 -16.22 12.14
N GLN A 110 5.50 -14.92 11.86
CA GLN A 110 6.69 -14.09 11.92
C GLN A 110 6.32 -12.74 12.55
N PRO A 111 6.15 -12.69 13.88
CA PRO A 111 5.78 -11.45 14.55
C PRO A 111 6.90 -10.41 14.44
N PHE A 112 6.52 -9.15 14.32
CA PHE A 112 7.48 -8.05 14.27
C PHE A 112 8.31 -7.96 15.56
N ASN A 113 9.64 -8.02 15.44
CA ASN A 113 10.57 -7.89 16.57
C ASN A 113 11.47 -6.67 16.39
N PHE A 114 11.18 -5.61 17.15
CA PHE A 114 11.93 -4.36 17.05
C PHE A 114 13.42 -4.48 17.36
N THR A 115 13.81 -5.32 18.33
CA THR A 115 15.23 -5.49 18.69
C THR A 115 16.03 -6.04 17.51
N SER A 116 15.49 -7.06 16.84
CA SER A 116 16.10 -7.64 15.65
C SER A 116 16.11 -6.64 14.48
N PHE A 117 15.01 -5.90 14.29
CA PHE A 117 14.87 -4.87 13.27
C PHE A 117 15.89 -3.75 13.45
N ALA A 118 16.02 -3.19 14.66
CA ALA A 118 16.98 -2.14 14.98
C ALA A 118 18.43 -2.60 14.81
N ALA A 119 18.74 -3.83 15.20
CA ALA A 119 20.07 -4.41 14.98
C ALA A 119 20.39 -4.56 13.49
N GLN A 120 19.41 -4.97 12.67
CA GLN A 120 19.58 -5.03 11.21
C GLN A 120 19.80 -3.65 10.60
N CYS A 121 18.99 -2.66 10.98
CA CYS A 121 19.14 -1.29 10.49
C CYS A 121 20.49 -0.66 10.86
N LYS A 122 21.01 -0.96 12.06
CA LYS A 122 22.34 -0.50 12.46
C LYS A 122 23.45 -1.11 11.61
N ARG A 123 23.31 -2.39 11.25
CA ARG A 123 24.28 -3.08 10.37
C ARG A 123 24.23 -2.56 8.94
N ASP A 124 23.03 -2.43 8.37
CA ASP A 124 22.85 -2.09 6.96
C ASP A 124 23.16 -0.62 6.66
N PHE A 125 22.77 0.29 7.55
CA PHE A 125 22.78 1.73 7.29
C PHE A 125 23.45 2.57 8.38
N GLY A 126 23.92 1.95 9.47
CA GLY A 126 24.53 2.69 10.59
C GLY A 126 23.55 3.50 11.45
N VAL A 127 22.25 3.46 11.14
CA VAL A 127 21.19 4.21 11.85
C VAL A 127 20.46 3.35 12.88
N LEU A 128 19.89 4.00 13.90
CA LEU A 128 18.97 3.37 14.86
C LEU A 128 17.55 3.88 14.59
N PRO A 129 16.55 2.99 14.41
CA PRO A 129 15.19 3.42 14.14
C PRO A 129 14.56 4.20 15.29
N ARG A 130 13.96 5.35 14.98
CA ARG A 130 13.18 6.17 15.92
C ARG A 130 11.72 5.75 15.90
N ARG A 131 11.42 4.64 16.59
CA ARG A 131 10.11 3.97 16.59
C ARG A 131 8.89 4.91 16.68
N HIS A 132 8.97 5.92 17.52
CA HIS A 132 7.83 6.79 17.81
C HIS A 132 7.88 8.14 17.08
N TRP A 133 8.86 8.39 16.22
CA TRP A 133 9.03 9.70 15.58
C TRP A 133 7.78 10.11 14.80
N ILE A 134 7.32 9.27 13.86
CA ILE A 134 6.14 9.56 13.04
C ILE A 134 4.88 9.72 13.92
N THR A 135 4.68 8.83 14.89
CA THR A 135 3.50 8.88 15.77
C THR A 135 3.50 10.10 16.68
N THR A 136 4.67 10.57 17.12
CA THR A 136 4.80 11.78 17.94
C THR A 136 4.64 13.04 17.10
N TYR A 137 5.26 13.07 15.91
CA TYR A 137 5.29 14.26 15.07
C TYR A 137 3.95 14.51 14.37
N TYR A 138 3.33 13.47 13.82
CA TYR A 138 2.08 13.57 13.05
C TYR A 138 0.82 13.23 13.87
N GLY A 139 0.95 12.88 15.16
CA GLY A 139 -0.19 12.67 16.06
C GLY A 139 -0.60 11.22 16.27
N GLY A 140 -0.14 10.27 15.46
CA GLY A 140 -0.32 8.83 15.70
C GLY A 140 -1.79 8.44 15.91
N GLN A 141 -2.11 7.88 17.07
CA GLN A 141 -3.50 7.50 17.43
C GLN A 141 -4.46 8.69 17.60
N HIS A 142 -3.92 9.91 17.69
CA HIS A 142 -4.69 11.16 17.76
C HIS A 142 -4.64 11.94 16.44
N ILE A 143 -4.33 11.27 15.32
CA ILE A 143 -4.23 11.89 14.00
C ILE A 143 -5.48 12.69 13.63
N GLU A 144 -6.68 12.20 13.94
CA GLU A 144 -7.93 12.93 13.67
C GLU A 144 -7.99 14.28 14.40
N LEU A 145 -7.56 14.31 15.67
CA LEU A 145 -7.52 15.53 16.47
C LEU A 145 -6.49 16.53 15.92
N VAL A 146 -5.33 16.02 15.50
CA VAL A 146 -4.25 16.85 14.93
C VAL A 146 -4.69 17.43 13.58
N LEU A 147 -5.14 16.58 12.66
CA LEU A 147 -5.60 17.01 11.34
C LEU A 147 -6.76 18.00 11.45
N LYS A 148 -7.75 17.75 12.30
CA LYS A 148 -8.90 18.64 12.49
C LYS A 148 -8.49 20.06 12.91
N ARG A 149 -7.36 20.22 13.61
CA ARG A 149 -6.90 21.53 14.12
C ARG A 149 -5.92 22.23 13.20
N PHE A 150 -5.10 21.46 12.48
CA PHE A 150 -3.93 22.01 11.79
C PHE A 150 -3.89 21.68 10.30
N SER A 151 -4.92 21.03 9.76
CA SER A 151 -4.99 20.63 8.36
C SER A 151 -6.34 20.97 7.75
N SER A 152 -6.34 21.14 6.45
CA SER A 152 -7.53 21.35 5.62
C SER A 152 -7.23 20.83 4.22
N ASN A 153 -8.29 20.63 3.44
CA ASN A 153 -8.22 20.30 2.01
C ASN A 153 -7.42 19.01 1.74
N ILE A 154 -7.82 17.92 2.39
CA ILE A 154 -7.24 16.59 2.18
C ILE A 154 -8.37 15.60 1.85
N ILE A 155 -8.15 14.83 0.79
CA ILE A 155 -8.94 13.63 0.48
C ILE A 155 -8.13 12.42 0.93
N PHE A 156 -8.73 11.57 1.76
CA PHE A 156 -8.22 10.26 2.11
C PHE A 156 -8.99 9.21 1.31
N SER A 157 -8.52 8.88 0.10
CA SER A 157 -9.08 7.81 -0.72
C SER A 157 -8.56 6.45 -0.27
N ASN A 158 -9.47 5.47 -0.07
CA ASN A 158 -9.10 4.12 0.35
C ASN A 158 -9.99 3.07 -0.32
N GLY A 159 -9.36 2.15 -1.03
CA GLY A 159 -9.99 0.89 -1.43
C GLY A 159 -9.99 -0.10 -0.27
N LEU A 160 -11.15 -0.63 0.13
CA LEU A 160 -11.25 -1.51 1.30
C LEU A 160 -10.73 -2.93 1.06
N ARG A 161 -10.41 -3.30 -0.19
CA ARG A 161 -9.67 -4.53 -0.49
C ARG A 161 -8.17 -4.36 -0.30
N ASP A 162 -7.65 -3.14 -0.35
CA ASP A 162 -6.25 -2.85 -0.08
C ASP A 162 -5.91 -3.13 1.40
N PRO A 163 -4.94 -4.02 1.72
CA PRO A 163 -4.50 -4.26 3.08
C PRO A 163 -4.03 -3.00 3.82
N TRP A 164 -3.52 -1.99 3.12
CA TRP A 164 -3.06 -0.73 3.72
C TRP A 164 -4.19 0.15 4.23
N SER A 165 -5.43 -0.06 3.75
CA SER A 165 -6.59 0.72 4.17
C SER A 165 -6.87 0.61 5.68
N ARG A 166 -6.41 -0.47 6.33
CA ARG A 166 -6.47 -0.64 7.79
C ARG A 166 -5.66 0.40 8.57
N GLY A 167 -4.64 0.99 7.95
CA GLY A 167 -3.84 2.07 8.52
C GLY A 167 -4.28 3.47 8.09
N GLY A 168 -5.30 3.57 7.24
CA GLY A 168 -5.77 4.82 6.64
C GLY A 168 -6.83 5.56 7.47
N VAL A 169 -7.25 6.72 6.98
CA VAL A 169 -8.39 7.49 7.49
C VAL A 169 -9.63 7.12 6.69
N LEU A 170 -10.59 6.46 7.34
CA LEU A 170 -11.77 5.88 6.67
C LEU A 170 -13.06 6.68 6.87
N ASN A 171 -13.04 7.73 7.68
CA ASN A 171 -14.19 8.58 7.98
C ASN A 171 -13.83 10.06 7.79
N ASN A 172 -14.81 10.88 7.45
CA ASN A 172 -14.62 12.33 7.39
C ASN A 172 -14.24 12.88 8.78
N ILE A 173 -13.19 13.69 8.83
CA ILE A 173 -12.72 14.37 10.05
C ILE A 173 -13.37 15.76 10.17
N SER A 174 -13.58 16.42 9.03
CA SER A 174 -14.24 17.72 8.88
C SER A 174 -14.81 17.87 7.46
N ASP A 175 -15.42 19.03 7.16
CA ASP A 175 -15.95 19.33 5.82
C ASP A 175 -14.85 19.42 4.74
N THR A 176 -13.59 19.67 5.13
CA THR A 176 -12.45 19.78 4.21
C THR A 176 -11.44 18.64 4.34
N LEU A 177 -11.64 17.74 5.31
CA LEU A 177 -10.83 16.54 5.54
C LEU A 177 -11.74 15.32 5.35
N VAL A 178 -11.89 14.92 4.10
CA VAL A 178 -12.90 13.94 3.67
C VAL A 178 -12.27 12.60 3.37
N ALA A 179 -12.95 11.52 3.75
CA ALA A 179 -12.57 10.16 3.40
C ALA A 179 -13.48 9.64 2.28
N LEU A 180 -12.87 9.08 1.25
CA LEU A 180 -13.58 8.44 0.14
C LEU A 180 -13.21 6.96 0.13
N THR A 181 -14.14 6.13 0.61
CA THR A 181 -13.91 4.68 0.72
C THR A 181 -14.71 3.92 -0.32
N THR A 182 -14.11 2.88 -0.89
CA THR A 182 -14.78 2.00 -1.86
C THR A 182 -14.62 0.55 -1.46
N ALA A 183 -15.72 -0.20 -1.43
CA ALA A 183 -15.73 -1.59 -0.96
C ALA A 183 -14.82 -2.50 -1.81
N ASN A 184 -14.77 -2.25 -3.12
CA ASN A 184 -14.05 -3.07 -4.08
C ASN A 184 -12.73 -2.46 -4.57
N GLY A 185 -12.37 -1.26 -4.11
CA GLY A 185 -11.14 -0.60 -4.52
C GLY A 185 -9.90 -1.32 -3.99
N THR A 186 -8.86 -1.34 -4.81
CA THR A 186 -7.53 -1.87 -4.52
C THR A 186 -6.55 -0.72 -4.29
N HIS A 187 -5.27 -1.02 -4.13
CA HIS A 187 -4.25 -0.04 -3.77
C HIS A 187 -4.14 1.10 -4.78
N CYS A 188 -4.56 2.30 -4.38
CA CYS A 188 -4.49 3.54 -5.16
C CYS A 188 -5.15 3.47 -6.56
N MET A 189 -6.18 2.62 -6.72
CA MET A 189 -6.85 2.40 -8.01
C MET A 189 -7.45 3.69 -8.61
N ASP A 190 -7.85 4.64 -7.76
CA ASP A 190 -8.33 5.98 -8.12
C ASP A 190 -7.28 6.80 -8.88
N LEU A 191 -5.99 6.58 -8.62
CA LEU A 191 -4.88 7.30 -9.27
C LEU A 191 -4.43 6.68 -10.60
N GLU A 192 -4.90 5.48 -10.92
CA GLU A 192 -4.55 4.83 -12.19
C GLU A 192 -5.18 5.55 -13.39
N SER A 193 -4.62 5.30 -14.58
CA SER A 193 -5.18 5.83 -15.83
C SER A 193 -6.59 5.28 -16.06
N ALA A 194 -7.47 6.12 -16.58
CA ALA A 194 -8.82 5.71 -16.92
C ALA A 194 -8.82 4.58 -17.96
N ASN A 195 -9.68 3.59 -17.75
CA ASN A 195 -9.91 2.45 -18.62
C ASN A 195 -11.38 2.38 -19.02
N GLU A 196 -11.68 1.95 -20.25
CA GLU A 196 -13.06 1.76 -20.72
C GLU A 196 -13.83 0.71 -19.90
N ASN A 197 -13.11 -0.22 -19.26
CA ASN A 197 -13.68 -1.26 -18.40
C ASN A 197 -13.75 -0.85 -16.91
N ASP A 198 -13.42 0.40 -16.56
CA ASP A 198 -13.51 0.86 -15.19
C ASP A 198 -14.95 0.74 -14.67
N PRO A 199 -15.16 0.19 -13.46
CA PRO A 199 -16.50 0.07 -12.93
C PRO A 199 -17.08 1.46 -12.61
N GLU A 200 -18.39 1.60 -12.73
CA GLU A 200 -19.08 2.89 -12.54
C GLU A 200 -18.75 3.56 -11.19
N TRP A 201 -18.57 2.77 -10.13
CA TRP A 201 -18.22 3.27 -8.80
C TRP A 201 -16.85 3.96 -8.78
N LEU A 202 -15.87 3.47 -9.57
CA LEU A 202 -14.52 4.04 -9.65
C LEU A 202 -14.55 5.35 -10.44
N VAL A 203 -15.28 5.36 -11.57
CA VAL A 203 -15.51 6.57 -12.35
C VAL A 203 -16.19 7.64 -11.49
N TYR A 204 -17.17 7.25 -10.69
CA TYR A 204 -17.84 8.16 -9.75
C TYR A 204 -16.89 8.67 -8.66
N GLN A 205 -16.06 7.81 -8.07
CA GLN A 205 -15.06 8.21 -7.08
C GLN A 205 -14.12 9.29 -7.65
N ARG A 206 -13.52 9.03 -8.82
CA ARG A 206 -12.59 9.99 -9.47
C ARG A 206 -13.28 11.32 -9.80
N LYS A 207 -14.53 11.29 -10.26
CA LYS A 207 -15.31 12.52 -10.49
C LYS A 207 -15.50 13.30 -9.19
N LYS A 208 -15.84 12.62 -8.10
CA LYS A 208 -16.01 13.24 -6.79
C LYS A 208 -14.71 13.87 -6.28
N GLU A 209 -13.58 13.20 -6.46
CA GLU A 209 -12.25 13.73 -6.12
C GLU A 209 -11.94 15.01 -6.90
N VAL A 210 -12.14 15.00 -8.23
CA VAL A 210 -11.95 16.16 -9.10
C VAL A 210 -12.89 17.30 -8.72
N ASP A 211 -14.15 17.03 -8.41
CA ASP A 211 -15.13 18.04 -8.00
C ASP A 211 -14.73 18.74 -6.69
N ILE A 212 -14.19 17.99 -5.73
CA ILE A 212 -13.65 18.54 -4.48
C ILE A 212 -12.44 19.43 -4.77
N ILE A 213 -11.49 18.96 -5.58
CA ILE A 213 -10.28 19.72 -5.95
C ILE A 213 -10.65 21.00 -6.71
N HIS A 214 -11.60 20.93 -7.63
CA HIS A 214 -12.17 22.10 -8.31
C HIS A 214 -12.80 23.09 -7.32
N GLY A 215 -13.46 22.58 -6.27
CA GLY A 215 -13.94 23.38 -5.16
C GLY A 215 -12.81 24.18 -4.49
N TRP A 216 -11.70 23.51 -4.14
CA TRP A 216 -10.54 24.16 -3.52
C TRP A 216 -9.90 25.21 -4.42
N ILE A 217 -9.75 24.93 -5.72
CA ILE A 217 -9.19 25.88 -6.69
C ILE A 217 -10.09 27.12 -6.81
N ARG A 218 -11.43 26.93 -6.88
CA ARG A 218 -12.37 28.06 -6.92
C ARG A 218 -12.29 28.91 -5.66
N GLN A 219 -12.23 28.29 -4.48
CA GLN A 219 -12.08 29.02 -3.23
C GLN A 219 -10.79 29.83 -3.20
N TYR A 220 -9.67 29.24 -3.62
CA TYR A 220 -8.40 29.95 -3.70
C TYR A 220 -8.47 31.22 -4.56
N TYR A 221 -9.09 31.15 -5.74
CA TYR A 221 -9.21 32.32 -6.61
C TYR A 221 -10.15 33.40 -6.05
N ALA A 222 -11.20 33.00 -5.32
CA ALA A 222 -12.06 33.95 -4.60
C ALA A 222 -11.28 34.65 -3.48
N ASP A 223 -10.55 33.90 -2.66
CA ASP A 223 -9.73 34.45 -1.56
C ASP A 223 -8.63 35.38 -2.10
N LEU A 224 -8.04 35.04 -3.25
CA LEU A 224 -7.02 35.87 -3.90
C LEU A 224 -7.61 37.20 -4.42
N ASP A 225 -8.80 37.17 -5.01
CA ASP A 225 -9.49 38.39 -5.46
C ASP A 225 -9.84 39.29 -4.27
N ASP A 226 -10.37 38.72 -3.18
CA ASP A 226 -10.66 39.44 -1.94
C ASP A 226 -9.38 40.06 -1.33
N ALA A 227 -8.25 39.35 -1.38
CA ALA A 227 -6.98 39.88 -0.87
C ALA A 227 -6.40 41.03 -1.72
N LEU A 228 -6.61 41.01 -3.04
CA LEU A 228 -6.08 42.02 -3.97
C LEU A 228 -6.99 43.23 -4.13
N ASN A 229 -8.30 42.99 -4.19
CA ASN A 229 -9.33 43.96 -4.58
C ASN A 229 -10.34 44.25 -3.46
N GLY A 230 -10.31 43.48 -2.37
CA GLY A 230 -11.20 43.69 -1.24
C GLY A 230 -10.89 44.96 -0.44
N PRO A 231 -11.83 45.39 0.42
CA PRO A 231 -11.62 46.54 1.29
C PRO A 231 -10.43 46.26 2.21
N LYS A 232 -9.43 47.15 2.21
CA LYS A 232 -8.31 47.07 3.16
C LYS A 232 -8.88 47.21 4.57
N SER A 233 -8.62 46.23 5.42
CA SER A 233 -8.97 46.34 6.83
C SER A 233 -8.11 47.44 7.47
N ASP A 234 -8.76 48.42 8.09
CA ASP A 234 -8.10 49.38 8.96
C ASP A 234 -7.63 48.63 10.21
N ILE A 235 -6.40 48.12 10.20
CA ILE A 235 -5.74 47.53 11.38
C ILE A 235 -5.29 48.63 12.38
N ALA A 236 -5.90 49.81 12.31
CA ALA A 236 -5.67 50.93 13.22
C ALA A 236 -6.43 50.70 14.53
N GLY A 237 -5.93 49.77 15.37
CA GLY A 237 -6.51 49.56 16.69
C GLY A 237 -5.93 48.42 17.54
N LEU A 238 -4.89 47.73 17.07
CA LEU A 238 -4.22 46.66 17.82
C LEU A 238 -2.78 47.04 18.17
N TRP A 239 -2.60 48.19 18.83
CA TRP A 239 -1.44 48.51 19.67
C TRP A 239 -1.88 49.43 20.80
#